data_AF-A0A1H6BSC9-F1
#
_entry.id   AF-A0A1H6BSC9-F1
#
_cell.length_a   1.000
_cell.length_b   1.000
_cell.length_c   1.000
_cell.angle_alpha   90.00
_cell.angle_beta   90.00
_cell.angle_gamma   90.00
#
_symmetry.space_group_name_H-M   'P 1'
#
loop_
_entity.id
_entity.type
_entity.pdbx_description
1 polymer ?
#
loop_
_entity_poly.entity_id
_entity_poly.type
_entity_poly.pdbx_seq_one_letter_code
_entity_poly.pdbx_strand_id
1 'polypeptide(L)' 'MTFGLIHVSLLGIAGVITMCAWAIVPTALRLRFDSLSGAWFVHQLNNIWGYIVVVAFGLG' A
#
# COMPACT_ATOMS: atom_id res chain seq x y z
N MET A 1 -5.05 0.00 -10.91
CA MET A 1 -4.77 1.27 -11.64
C MET A 1 -5.26 2.48 -10.87
N THR A 2 -6.57 2.66 -10.61
CA THR A 2 -7.10 3.83 -9.85
C THR A 2 -6.43 4.05 -8.50
N PHE A 3 -6.20 2.97 -7.73
CA PHE A 3 -5.48 3.05 -6.45
C PHE A 3 -4.04 3.57 -6.58
N GLY A 4 -3.31 3.23 -7.64
CA GLY A 4 -1.97 3.77 -7.84
C GLY A 4 -2.01 5.27 -8.12
N LEU A 5 -2.93 5.70 -8.99
CA LEU A 5 -3.02 7.09 -9.45
C LEU A 5 -3.26 8.11 -8.34
N ILE A 6 -4.02 7.77 -7.29
CA ILE A 6 -4.26 8.67 -6.15
C ILE A 6 -2.98 8.97 -5.34
N HIS A 7 -1.90 8.20 -5.56
CA HIS A 7 -0.62 8.40 -4.89
C HIS A 7 0.38 9.22 -5.71
N VAL A 8 0.05 9.64 -6.93
CA VAL A 8 1.02 10.27 -7.84
C VAL A 8 1.61 11.57 -7.27
N SER A 9 0.78 12.38 -6.60
CA SER A 9 1.22 13.64 -5.99
C SER A 9 2.12 13.44 -4.78
N LEU A 10 2.03 12.28 -4.12
CA LEU A 10 2.76 12.00 -2.89
C LEU A 10 4.05 11.20 -3.16
N LEU A 11 4.03 10.28 -4.13
CA LEU A 11 5.10 9.30 -4.34
C LEU A 11 5.71 9.31 -5.77
N GLY A 12 5.20 10.17 -6.66
CA GLY A 12 5.63 10.22 -8.06
C GLY A 12 5.34 8.93 -8.85
N ILE A 13 5.88 8.84 -10.06
CA ILE A 13 5.61 7.71 -10.99
C ILE A 13 6.12 6.38 -10.41
N ALA A 14 7.31 6.37 -9.80
CA ALA A 14 7.88 5.17 -9.19
C ALA A 14 6.98 4.64 -8.05
N GLY A 15 6.44 5.56 -7.25
CA GLY A 15 5.46 5.22 -6.22
C GLY A 15 4.15 4.66 -6.78
N VAL A 16 3.63 5.21 -7.89
CA VAL A 16 2.44 4.69 -8.56
C VAL A 16 2.64 3.24 -9.02
N ILE A 17 3.79 2.94 -9.62
CA ILE A 17 4.13 1.56 -10.06
C ILE A 17 4.17 0.63 -8.85
N THR A 18 4.84 1.05 -7.78
CA THR A 18 4.94 0.29 -6.53
C THR A 18 3.56 0.03 -5.92
N MET A 19 2.70 1.05 -5.84
CA MET A 19 1.34 0.91 -5.31
C MET A 19 0.46 0.02 -6.19
N CYS A 20 0.63 0.05 -7.52
CA CYS A 20 -0.06 -0.88 -8.41
C CYS A 20 0.36 -2.33 -8.17
N ALA A 21 1.65 -2.59 -7.97
CA ALA A 21 2.14 -3.93 -7.62
C ALA A 21 1.67 -4.36 -6.23
N TRP A 22 1.74 -3.46 -5.24
CA TRP A 22 1.36 -3.74 -3.86
C TRP A 22 -0.12 -4.06 -3.70
N ALA A 23 -0.99 -3.45 -4.50
CA ALA A 23 -2.44 -3.69 -4.47
C ALA A 23 -2.84 -5.16 -4.70
N ILE A 24 -1.95 -5.98 -5.27
CA ILE A 24 -2.17 -7.42 -5.44
C ILE A 24 -2.37 -8.12 -4.09
N VAL A 25 -1.60 -7.77 -3.06
CA VAL A 25 -1.64 -8.44 -1.74
C VAL A 25 -3.00 -8.27 -1.03
N PRO A 26 -3.51 -7.06 -0.77
CA PRO A 26 -4.82 -6.89 -0.13
C PRO A 26 -5.95 -7.45 -1.01
N THR A 27 -5.82 -7.41 -2.34
CA THR A 27 -6.80 -8.01 -3.26
C THR A 27 -6.82 -9.54 -3.11
N ALA A 28 -5.66 -10.19 -3.07
CA ALA A 28 -5.56 -11.64 -2.88
C ALA A 28 -6.14 -12.06 -1.52
N LEU A 29 -5.86 -11.32 -0.44
CA LEU A 29 -6.46 -11.57 0.87
C LEU A 29 -7.98 -11.42 0.86
N ARG A 30 -8.49 -10.36 0.22
CA ARG A 30 -9.94 -10.13 0.07
C ARG A 30 -10.60 -11.30 -0.65
N LEU A 31 -10.02 -11.78 -1.74
CA LEU A 31 -10.58 -12.88 -2.54
C LEU A 31 -10.43 -14.24 -1.86
N ARG A 32 -9.32 -14.49 -1.15
CA ARG A 32 -9.06 -15.77 -0.50
C ARG A 32 -9.97 -16.05 0.69
N PHE A 33 -10.25 -15.03 1.50
CA PHE A 33 -10.98 -15.16 2.76
C PHE A 33 -12.39 -14.55 2.73
N ASP A 34 -12.80 -14.04 1.57
CA ASP A 34 -14.04 -13.28 1.38
C ASP A 34 -14.29 -12.18 2.45
N SER A 35 -13.21 -11.56 2.94
CA SER A 35 -13.28 -10.63 4.08
C SER A 35 -12.37 -9.42 3.87
N LEU A 36 -12.85 -8.26 4.32
CA LEU A 36 -12.09 -7.01 4.29
C LEU A 36 -11.06 -6.93 5.41
N SER A 37 -11.19 -7.69 6.50
CA SER A 37 -10.37 -7.53 7.70
C SER A 37 -8.87 -7.73 7.43
N GLY A 38 -8.50 -8.75 6.66
CA GLY A 38 -7.11 -9.02 6.31
C GLY A 38 -6.50 -7.96 5.39
N ALA A 39 -7.27 -7.54 4.38
CA ALA A 39 -6.87 -6.46 3.47
C ALA A 39 -6.68 -5.13 4.20
N TRP A 40 -7.61 -4.80 5.10
CA TRP A 40 -7.53 -3.62 5.97
C TRP A 40 -6.32 -3.69 6.90
N PHE A 41 -6.09 -4.82 7.56
CA PHE A 41 -4.98 -4.97 8.50
C PHE A 41 -3.61 -4.81 7.81
N VAL A 42 -3.41 -5.44 6.65
CA VAL A 42 -2.19 -5.25 5.84
C VAL A 42 -2.02 -3.80 5.41
N HIS A 43 -3.11 -3.10 5.07
CA HIS A 43 -3.04 -1.69 4.75
C HIS A 43 -2.57 -0.84 5.95
N GLN A 44 -3.06 -1.13 7.16
CA GLN A 44 -2.60 -0.46 8.38
C GLN A 44 -1.12 -0.73 8.66
N LEU A 45 -0.65 -1.97 8.49
CA LEU A 45 0.77 -2.31 8.63
C LEU A 45 1.64 -1.57 7.60
N ASN A 46 1.17 -1.45 6.36
CA ASN A 46 1.86 -0.67 5.34
C ASN A 46 1.97 0.82 5.72
N ASN A 47 0.92 1.39 6.30
CA ASN A 47 0.95 2.78 6.76
C ASN A 47 1.93 2.95 7.93
N ILE A 48 1.96 2.01 8.87
CA ILE A 48 2.95 2.01 9.96
C ILE A 48 4.38 1.94 9.38
N TRP A 49 4.63 1.06 8.42
CA TRP A 49 5.91 0.99 7.73
C TRP A 49 6.28 2.32 7.05
N GLY A 50 5.35 2.91 6.30
CA GLY A 50 5.58 4.18 5.61
C GLY A 50 5.85 5.33 6.58
N TYR A 51 5.04 5.51 7.61
CA TYR A 51 5.16 6.64 8.52
C TYR A 51 6.22 6.47 9.59
N ILE A 52 6.47 5.26 10.05
CA ILE A 52 7.46 5.03 11.11
C ILE A 52 8.79 4.65 10.48
N VAL A 53 8.82 3.64 9.62
CA VAL A 53 10.12 3.13 9.15
C VAL A 53 10.73 4.04 8.09
N VAL A 54 9.98 4.39 7.04
CA VAL A 54 10.56 5.23 5.97
C VAL A 54 10.87 6.63 6.48
N VAL A 55 9.95 7.26 7.22
CA VAL A 55 10.16 8.63 7.72
C VAL A 55 11.13 8.68 8.90
N ALA A 56 10.99 7.84 9.93
CA ALA A 56 11.87 7.96 11.11
C ALA A 56 13.31 7.52 10.83
N PHE A 57 13.55 6.67 9.82
CA PHE A 57 14.89 6.27 9.41
C PHE A 57 15.41 7.00 8.15
N GLY A 58 14.66 7.97 7.60
CA GLY A 58 15.12 8.81 6.49
C GLY A 58 15.41 8.03 5.19
N LEU A 59 14.64 6.98 4.93
CA LEU A 59 14.83 6.07 3.78
C LEU A 59 14.02 6.49 2.54
N GLY A 60 13.51 7.72 2.52
CA GLY A 60 12.61 8.26 1.47
C GLY A 60 13.11 9.56 0.88
#